data_AF-A0A2U8X3B7-F1
#
_entry.id   AF-A0A2U8X3B7-F1
#
_cell.length_a   1.000
_cell.length_b   1.000
_cell.length_c   1.000
_cell.angle_alpha   90.00
_cell.angle_beta   90.00
_cell.angle_gamma   90.00
#
_symmetry.space_group_name_H-M   'P 1'
#
loop_
_entity.id
_entity.type
_entity.pdbx_description
1 polymer ?
#
loop_
_entity_poly.entity_id
_entity_poly.type
_entity_poly.pdbx_seq_one_letter_code
_entity_poly.pdbx_strand_id
1 'polypeptide(L)'
;MGGDARTEEQAAERLAHHLLREAYGDLAAVLLSANAKAAESLFYAIEKRSADALRTFVAEKSEGAASTRIARAAGGELDALFQAAHGRTGIPASRRVA
;
A
#
# COMPACT_ATOMS: atom_id res chain seq x y z
N MET A 1 -31.55 12.90 -5.28
CA MET A 1 -30.30 13.12 -6.06
C MET A 1 -29.07 13.06 -5.17
N GLY A 2 -28.83 11.95 -4.47
CA GLY A 2 -27.67 11.79 -3.56
C GLY A 2 -26.87 10.50 -3.79
N GLY A 3 -27.26 9.70 -4.80
CA GLY A 3 -26.57 8.47 -5.18
C GLY A 3 -25.37 8.74 -6.08
N ASP A 4 -25.49 9.68 -7.03
CA ASP A 4 -24.42 9.98 -7.98
C ASP A 4 -23.21 10.63 -7.29
N ALA A 5 -23.42 11.63 -6.42
CA ALA A 5 -22.33 12.29 -5.71
C ALA A 5 -21.53 11.36 -4.79
N ARG A 6 -22.20 10.42 -4.07
CA ARG A 6 -21.51 9.39 -3.28
C ARG A 6 -20.74 8.39 -4.16
N THR A 7 -21.22 8.14 -5.38
CA THR A 7 -20.56 7.25 -6.33
C THR A 7 -19.33 7.91 -6.94
N GLU A 8 -19.40 9.21 -7.22
CA GLU A 8 -18.26 10.02 -7.68
C GLU A 8 -17.17 10.14 -6.61
N GLU A 9 -17.54 10.39 -5.36
CA GLU A 9 -16.59 10.44 -4.23
C GLU A 9 -15.84 9.11 -4.07
N GLN A 10 -16.57 7.99 -4.08
CA GLN A 10 -15.96 6.66 -4.04
C GLN A 10 -15.09 6.36 -5.28
N ALA A 11 -15.48 6.86 -6.46
CA ALA A 11 -14.67 6.71 -7.67
C ALA A 11 -13.37 7.51 -7.58
N ALA A 12 -13.44 8.74 -7.07
CA ALA A 12 -12.28 9.58 -6.82
C ALA A 12 -11.35 8.96 -5.77
N GLU A 13 -11.88 8.39 -4.68
CA GLU A 13 -11.10 7.66 -3.68
C GLU A 13 -10.37 6.45 -4.28
N ARG A 14 -11.06 5.64 -5.09
CA ARG A 14 -10.43 4.50 -5.79
C ARG A 14 -9.33 4.95 -6.74
N LEU A 15 -9.55 6.03 -7.49
CA LEU A 15 -8.55 6.58 -8.40
C LEU A 15 -7.34 7.12 -7.63
N ALA A 16 -7.56 7.91 -6.58
CA ALA A 16 -6.49 8.44 -5.74
C ALA A 16 -5.68 7.29 -5.12
N HIS A 17 -6.34 6.25 -4.62
CA HIS A 17 -5.67 5.08 -4.08
C HIS A 17 -4.83 4.35 -5.14
N HIS A 18 -5.35 4.17 -6.36
CA HIS A 18 -4.59 3.58 -7.46
C HIS A 18 -3.36 4.41 -7.82
N LEU A 19 -3.51 5.73 -7.99
CA LEU A 19 -2.38 6.61 -8.32
C LEU A 19 -1.29 6.63 -7.25
N LEU A 20 -1.69 6.57 -5.96
CA LEU A 20 -0.73 6.46 -4.86
C LEU A 20 0.04 5.13 -4.88
N ARG A 21 -0.61 4.02 -5.27
CA ARG A 21 0.06 2.72 -5.45
C ARG A 21 1.09 2.77 -6.57
N GLU A 22 0.73 3.32 -7.73
CA GLU A 22 1.65 3.48 -8.87
C GLU A 22 2.84 4.37 -8.49
N ALA A 23 2.58 5.54 -7.90
CA ALA A 23 3.63 6.46 -7.47
C ALA A 23 4.59 5.84 -6.43
N TYR A 24 4.07 5.02 -5.52
CA TYR A 24 4.90 4.28 -4.58
C TYR A 24 5.79 3.25 -5.30
N GLY A 25 5.25 2.53 -6.28
CA GLY A 25 6.00 1.59 -7.11
C GLY A 25 7.13 2.27 -7.89
N ASP A 26 6.84 3.39 -8.56
CA ASP A 26 7.82 4.18 -9.30
C ASP A 26 8.94 4.70 -8.40
N LEU A 27 8.56 5.27 -7.24
CA LEU A 27 9.52 5.74 -6.25
C LEU A 27 10.41 4.59 -5.75
N ALA A 28 9.82 3.42 -5.50
CA ALA A 28 10.57 2.26 -5.04
C ALA A 28 11.58 1.80 -6.09
N ALA A 29 11.18 1.73 -7.36
CA ALA A 29 12.07 1.37 -8.46
C ALA A 29 13.25 2.36 -8.61
N VAL A 30 12.97 3.68 -8.56
CA VAL A 30 13.99 4.72 -8.62
C VAL A 30 14.96 4.60 -7.45
N LEU A 31 14.47 4.47 -6.21
CA LEU A 31 15.30 4.39 -5.02
C LEU A 31 16.17 3.13 -5.02
N LEU A 32 15.62 1.97 -5.40
CA LEU A 32 16.37 0.72 -5.52
C LEU A 32 17.48 0.82 -6.56
N SER A 33 17.22 1.49 -7.69
CA SER A 33 18.23 1.69 -8.74
C SER A 33 19.35 2.65 -8.31
N ALA A 34 19.03 3.66 -7.49
CA ALA A 34 19.97 4.68 -7.04
C ALA A 34 20.82 4.21 -5.85
N ASN A 35 20.20 3.62 -4.82
CA ASN A 35 20.86 3.09 -3.64
C ASN A 35 19.98 2.07 -2.90
N ALA A 36 20.15 0.79 -3.20
CA ALA A 36 19.36 -0.29 -2.62
C ALA A 36 19.36 -0.32 -1.09
N LYS A 37 20.51 -0.10 -0.44
CA LYS A 37 20.61 -0.16 1.04
C LYS A 37 19.86 0.97 1.73
N ALA A 38 19.94 2.19 1.17
CA ALA A 38 19.18 3.32 1.66
C ALA A 38 17.67 3.13 1.41
N ALA A 39 17.32 2.57 0.25
CA ALA A 39 15.95 2.23 -0.10
C ALA A 39 15.34 1.22 0.89
N GLU A 40 16.05 0.13 1.20
CA GLU A 40 15.62 -0.86 2.21
C GLU A 40 15.34 -0.23 3.57
N SER A 41 16.20 0.68 4.02
CA SER A 41 16.03 1.37 5.30
C SER A 41 14.77 2.26 5.29
N LEU A 42 14.52 2.96 4.18
CA LEU A 42 13.32 3.77 4.01
C LEU A 42 12.05 2.92 3.95
N PHE A 43 12.08 1.83 3.18
CA PHE A 43 10.95 0.90 3.06
C PHE A 43 10.60 0.29 4.41
N TYR A 44 11.59 -0.16 5.17
CA TYR A 44 11.38 -0.66 6.53
C TYR A 44 10.73 0.39 7.45
N ALA A 45 11.17 1.65 7.37
CA ALA A 45 10.58 2.73 8.17
C ALA A 45 9.10 2.97 7.80
N ILE A 46 8.76 2.93 6.51
CA ILE A 46 7.39 3.07 6.02
C ILE A 46 6.53 1.87 6.46
N GLU A 47 7.00 0.64 6.23
CA GLU A 47 6.31 -0.59 6.64
C GLU A 47 6.02 -0.59 8.14
N LYS A 48 7.02 -0.25 8.95
CA LYS A 48 6.89 -0.17 10.41
C LYS A 48 5.84 0.86 10.81
N ARG A 49 5.89 2.08 10.25
CA ARG A 49 4.93 3.14 10.55
C ARG A 49 3.50 2.74 10.18
N SER A 50 3.32 2.09 9.04
CA SER A 50 2.01 1.57 8.62
C SER A 50 1.49 0.49 9.56
N ALA A 51 2.34 -0.46 9.96
CA ALA A 51 1.98 -1.49 10.93
C ALA A 51 1.59 -0.89 12.29
N ASP A 52 2.34 0.10 12.77
CA ASP A 52 2.04 0.80 14.02
C ASP A 52 0.71 1.57 13.94
N ALA A 53 0.44 2.26 12.83
CA ALA A 53 -0.83 2.94 12.61
C ALA A 53 -2.03 1.97 12.62
N LEU A 54 -1.91 0.81 11.98
CA LEU A 54 -2.94 -0.23 12.02
C LEU A 54 -3.16 -0.79 13.43
N ARG A 55 -2.09 -1.00 14.20
CA ARG A 55 -2.18 -1.44 15.60
C ARG A 55 -2.90 -0.41 16.47
N THR A 56 -2.55 0.87 16.32
CA THR A 56 -3.21 1.97 17.03
C THR A 56 -4.69 2.05 16.67
N PHE A 57 -5.03 2.00 15.38
CA PHE A 57 -6.41 1.99 14.92
C PHE A 57 -7.26 0.86 15.52
N VAL A 58 -6.67 -0.33 15.69
CA VAL A 58 -7.33 -1.45 16.37
C VAL A 58 -7.46 -1.21 17.87
N ALA A 59 -6.39 -0.73 18.52
CA ALA A 59 -6.37 -0.49 19.96
C ALA A 59 -7.37 0.59 20.39
N GLU A 60 -7.49 1.65 19.59
CA GLU A 60 -8.40 2.76 19.82
C GLU A 60 -9.86 2.44 19.45
N LYS A 61 -10.11 1.31 18.78
CA LYS A 61 -11.43 0.94 18.24
C LYS A 61 -12.04 2.09 17.43
N SER A 62 -11.24 2.71 16.54
CA SER A 62 -11.66 3.89 15.77
C SER A 62 -12.95 3.70 14.96
N GLU A 63 -13.28 2.44 14.61
CA GLU A 63 -14.50 2.02 13.90
C GLU A 63 -15.31 0.99 14.73
N GLY A 64 -15.16 1.05 16.05
CA GLY A 64 -15.83 0.15 16.99
C GLY A 64 -15.48 -1.32 16.75
N ALA A 65 -16.51 -2.18 16.68
CA ALA A 65 -16.33 -3.62 16.48
C ALA A 65 -15.72 -3.99 15.11
N ALA A 66 -15.75 -3.07 14.13
CA ALA A 66 -15.21 -3.32 12.80
C ALA A 66 -13.70 -3.07 12.69
N SER A 67 -13.08 -2.36 13.65
CA SER A 67 -11.68 -1.92 13.57
C SER A 67 -10.70 -3.05 13.22
N THR A 68 -10.83 -4.22 13.85
CA THR A 68 -9.95 -5.36 13.57
C THR A 68 -10.07 -5.87 12.13
N ARG A 69 -11.30 -5.91 11.60
CA ARG A 69 -11.56 -6.39 10.23
C ARG A 69 -11.03 -5.39 9.20
N ILE A 70 -11.28 -4.10 9.43
CA ILE A 70 -10.80 -3.02 8.56
C ILE A 70 -9.27 -2.98 8.56
N ALA A 71 -8.63 -3.03 9.73
CA ALA A 71 -7.17 -3.03 9.82
C ALA A 71 -6.55 -4.26 9.13
N ARG A 72 -7.20 -5.43 9.22
CA ARG A 72 -6.74 -6.64 8.52
C ARG A 72 -6.86 -6.49 7.00
N ALA A 73 -7.98 -5.96 6.50
CA ALA A 73 -8.17 -5.73 5.08
C ALA A 73 -7.14 -4.72 4.54
N ALA A 74 -6.98 -3.57 5.21
CA ALA A 74 -5.99 -2.57 4.85
C ALA A 74 -4.56 -3.12 4.94
N GLY A 75 -4.25 -3.90 5.98
CA GLY A 75 -2.94 -4.55 6.13
C GLY A 75 -2.63 -5.52 5.00
N GLY A 76 -3.62 -6.28 4.51
CA GLY A 76 -3.44 -7.17 3.36
C GLY A 76 -3.14 -6.42 2.05
N GLU A 77 -3.84 -5.31 1.80
CA GLU A 77 -3.58 -4.47 0.61
C GLU A 77 -2.18 -3.82 0.68
N LEU A 78 -1.77 -3.36 1.86
CA LEU A 78 -0.44 -2.76 2.07
C LEU A 78 0.68 -3.80 1.91
N ASP A 79 0.51 -5.01 2.46
CA ASP A 79 1.47 -6.09 2.29
C ASP A 79 1.65 -6.43 0.80
N ALA A 80 0.55 -6.59 0.06
CA ALA A 80 0.61 -6.84 -1.38
C ALA A 80 1.32 -5.72 -2.15
N LEU A 81 1.07 -4.45 -1.79
CA LEU A 81 1.76 -3.30 -2.38
C LEU A 81 3.26 -3.33 -2.11
N PHE A 82 3.69 -3.53 -0.86
CA PHE A 82 5.11 -3.57 -0.50
C PHE A 82 5.84 -4.72 -1.19
N GLN A 83 5.23 -5.90 -1.24
CA GLN A 83 5.81 -7.06 -1.91
C GLN A 83 6.01 -6.81 -3.41
N ALA A 84 5.03 -6.19 -4.07
CA ALA A 84 5.12 -5.80 -5.47
C ALA A 84 6.21 -4.75 -5.72
N ALA A 85 6.22 -3.67 -4.93
CA ALA A 85 7.09 -2.52 -5.12
C ALA A 85 8.57 -2.82 -4.82
N HIS A 86 8.86 -3.68 -3.84
CA HIS A 86 10.24 -4.00 -3.44
C HIS A 86 10.86 -5.13 -4.26
N GLY A 87 10.16 -5.64 -5.27
CA GLY A 87 10.61 -6.79 -6.06
C GLY A 87 10.69 -8.09 -5.25
N ARG A 88 9.97 -8.16 -4.11
CA ARG A 88 9.80 -9.38 -3.30
C ARG A 88 8.73 -10.31 -3.88
N THR A 89 8.15 -9.94 -5.01
CA THR A 89 7.45 -10.85 -5.89
C THR A 89 8.43 -11.93 -6.34
N GLY A 90 8.23 -13.16 -5.89
CA GLY A 90 8.84 -14.32 -6.53
C GLY A 90 8.34 -14.40 -7.97
N ILE A 91 8.98 -13.68 -8.89
CA ILE A 91 8.70 -13.78 -10.32
C ILE A 91 9.62 -14.89 -10.88
N PRO A 92 9.09 -16.02 -11.38
CA PRO A 92 9.88 -16.90 -12.23
C PRO A 92 10.29 -16.11 -13.46
N ALA A 93 11.58 -16.14 -13.77
CA ALA A 93 12.23 -15.44 -14.87
C ALA A 93 11.69 -15.87 -16.25
N SER A 94 10.50 -15.39 -16.63
CA SER A 94 9.87 -15.77 -17.89
C SER A 94 9.04 -14.64 -18.49
N ARG A 95 9.58 -13.42 -18.55
CA ARG A 95 9.16 -12.44 -19.56
C ARG A 95 10.19 -11.31 -19.73
N ARG A 96 11.41 -11.67 -20.15
CA ARG A 96 12.20 -10.77 -21.00
C ARG A 96 11.99 -11.28 -22.43
N VAL A 97 11.12 -10.60 -23.16
CA VAL A 97 10.95 -10.87 -24.60
C VAL A 97 12.12 -10.19 -25.32
N ALA A 98 12.63 -10.92 -26.31
CA ALA A 98 13.79 -10.66 -27.14
C ALA A 98 13.77 -9.30 -27.85
#